data_AF-A0A968Z957-F1
#
_entry.id   AF-A0A968Z957-F1
#
_cell.length_a   1.000
_cell.length_b   1.000
_cell.length_c   1.000
_cell.angle_alpha   90.00
_cell.angle_beta   90.00
_cell.angle_gamma   90.00
#
_symmetry.space_group_name_H-M   'P 1'
#
loop_
_entity.id
_entity.type
_entity.pdbx_description
1 polymer ?
#
loop_
_entity_poly.entity_id
_entity_poly.type
_entity_poly.pdbx_seq_one_letter_code
_entity_poly.pdbx_strand_id
1 'polypeptide(L)'
;MLKTYRNRASTESPYDLRRHKDAIRYTLMAAFCIQRSQEITDNLVELLNQIIHRIDTRAVRRINKELIDEFKTVSGKTGLLFRIAEAAIASPTGVVEQVIYPVVSLKTLKDLVAEYKSTGNFYQQRVHTVVRNSFASHYRRMIPQLLEVLEFRSNNEIHRPVIEALELLKKYADSKSSIL
;
A
#
# COMPACT_ATOMS: atom_id res chain seq x y z
N MET A 1 -6.77 -23.83 28.09
CA MET A 1 -5.70 -24.38 28.95
C MET A 1 -4.39 -23.56 28.86
N LEU A 2 -3.80 -23.39 27.66
CA LEU A 2 -2.52 -22.66 27.50
C LEU A 2 -2.53 -21.21 28.05
N LYS A 3 -3.62 -20.47 27.81
CA LYS A 3 -3.79 -19.08 28.28
C LYS A 3 -3.73 -18.97 29.81
N THR A 4 -4.27 -19.97 30.53
CA THR A 4 -4.24 -20.01 31.99
C THR A 4 -2.80 -20.18 32.50
N TYR A 5 -2.04 -21.09 31.90
CA TYR A 5 -0.63 -21.30 32.25
C TYR A 5 0.25 -20.10 31.90
N ARG A 6 0.02 -19.47 30.74
CA ARG A 6 0.69 -18.22 30.38
C ARG A 6 0.39 -17.10 31.37
N ASN A 7 -0.87 -16.90 31.74
CA ASN A 7 -1.24 -15.85 32.69
C ASN A 7 -0.56 -16.05 34.04
N ARG A 8 -0.52 -17.29 34.53
CA ARG A 8 0.20 -17.63 35.75
C ARG A 8 1.70 -17.35 35.63
N ALA A 9 2.32 -17.74 34.51
CA ALA A 9 3.73 -17.44 34.25
C ALA A 9 4.00 -15.92 34.18
N SER A 10 3.07 -15.13 33.63
CA SER A 10 3.19 -13.67 33.54
C SER A 10 3.07 -12.95 34.88
N THR A 11 2.39 -13.54 35.87
CA THR A 11 2.18 -12.94 37.19
C THR A 11 3.27 -13.27 38.20
N GLU A 12 3.97 -14.39 38.01
CA GLU A 12 5.04 -14.83 38.90
C GLU A 12 6.36 -14.11 38.57
N SER A 13 7.18 -13.84 39.58
CA SER A 13 8.51 -13.28 39.34
C SER A 13 9.43 -14.33 38.69
N PRO A 14 10.49 -13.93 37.95
CA PRO A 14 11.48 -14.87 37.42
C PRO A 14 12.17 -15.71 38.51
N TYR A 15 12.19 -15.23 39.76
CA TYR A 15 12.71 -15.96 40.90
C TYR A 15 11.77 -17.09 41.33
N ASP A 16 10.47 -16.78 41.50
CA ASP A 16 9.46 -17.76 41.91
C ASP A 16 9.29 -18.87 40.88
N LEU A 17 9.30 -18.50 39.60
CA LEU A 17 9.24 -19.43 38.47
C LEU A 17 10.37 -20.46 38.49
N ARG A 18 11.59 -20.06 38.90
CA ARG A 18 12.75 -20.96 38.97
C ARG A 18 12.68 -21.95 40.11
N ARG A 19 11.92 -21.65 41.18
CA ARG A 19 11.78 -22.50 42.37
C ARG A 19 10.83 -23.68 42.15
N HIS A 20 9.98 -23.63 41.13
CA HIS A 20 9.13 -24.77 40.79
C HIS A 20 9.95 -25.97 40.36
N LYS A 21 9.38 -27.16 40.58
CA LYS A 21 9.89 -28.40 39.98
C LYS A 21 9.96 -28.25 38.46
N ASP A 22 10.96 -28.88 37.86
CA ASP A 22 11.26 -28.78 36.42
C ASP A 22 10.03 -28.95 35.53
N ALA A 23 9.19 -29.96 35.78
CA ALA A 23 7.97 -30.19 35.01
C ALA A 23 7.03 -28.97 34.99
N ILE A 24 6.84 -28.31 36.13
CA ILE A 24 5.97 -27.13 36.24
C ILE A 24 6.65 -25.93 35.60
N ARG A 25 7.93 -25.69 35.93
CA ARG A 25 8.72 -24.58 35.39
C ARG A 25 8.72 -24.57 33.86
N TYR A 26 9.07 -25.71 33.25
CA TYR A 26 9.15 -25.83 31.80
C TYR A 26 7.76 -25.74 31.14
N THR A 27 6.71 -26.28 31.76
CA THR A 27 5.35 -26.15 31.21
C THR A 27 4.88 -24.70 31.21
N LEU A 28 5.08 -23.97 32.31
CA LEU A 28 4.71 -22.56 32.40
C LEU A 28 5.51 -21.69 31.42
N MET A 29 6.82 -21.92 31.31
CA MET A 29 7.68 -21.20 30.36
C MET A 29 7.34 -21.51 28.91
N ALA A 30 7.13 -22.78 28.57
CA ALA A 30 6.72 -23.16 27.21
C ALA A 30 5.38 -22.52 26.84
N ALA A 31 4.39 -22.55 27.74
CA ALA A 31 3.10 -21.90 27.50
C ALA A 31 3.24 -20.39 27.31
N PHE A 32 4.08 -19.72 28.11
CA PHE A 32 4.36 -18.30 27.94
C PHE A 32 5.06 -18.01 26.60
N CYS A 33 6.15 -18.71 26.29
CA CYS A 33 6.95 -18.49 25.08
C CYS A 33 6.14 -18.72 23.80
N ILE A 34 5.31 -19.78 23.74
CA ILE A 34 4.48 -20.06 22.56
C ILE A 34 3.48 -18.92 22.32
N GLN A 35 2.74 -18.50 23.35
CA GLN A 35 1.78 -17.40 23.18
C GLN A 35 2.48 -16.08 22.87
N ARG A 36 3.59 -15.79 23.56
CA ARG A 36 4.36 -14.57 23.32
C ARG A 36 4.94 -14.53 21.91
N SER A 37 5.40 -15.67 21.39
CA SER A 37 5.86 -15.78 20.00
C SER A 37 4.74 -15.48 19.02
N GLN A 38 3.54 -16.03 19.22
CA GLN A 38 2.38 -15.75 18.37
C GLN A 38 2.01 -14.26 18.40
N GLU A 39 1.91 -13.65 19.59
CA GLU A 39 1.64 -12.22 19.73
C GLU A 39 2.69 -11.36 19.03
N ILE A 40 3.97 -11.71 19.12
CA ILE A 40 5.04 -10.98 18.44
C ILE A 40 4.88 -11.10 16.92
N THR A 41 4.63 -12.30 16.40
CA THR A 41 4.39 -12.53 14.97
C THR A 41 3.19 -11.73 14.47
N ASP A 42 2.06 -11.76 15.18
CA ASP A 42 0.85 -11.01 14.81
C ASP A 42 1.13 -9.50 14.74
N ASN A 43 1.84 -8.96 15.74
CA ASN A 43 2.21 -7.55 15.76
C ASN A 43 3.17 -7.18 14.62
N LEU A 44 4.10 -8.07 14.26
CA LEU A 44 5.02 -7.85 13.13
C LEU A 44 4.28 -7.86 11.79
N VAL A 45 3.31 -8.75 11.60
CA VAL A 45 2.48 -8.80 10.39
C VAL A 45 1.60 -7.55 10.28
N GLU A 46 1.00 -7.10 11.39
CA GLU A 46 0.22 -5.87 11.43
C GLU A 46 1.08 -4.65 11.08
N LEU A 47 2.30 -4.57 11.65
CA LEU A 47 3.25 -3.51 11.31
C LEU A 47 3.64 -3.53 9.83
N LEU A 48 3.88 -4.72 9.26
CA LEU A 48 4.17 -4.89 7.83
C LEU A 48 3.02 -4.37 6.96
N ASN A 49 1.77 -4.73 7.30
CA ASN A 49 0.58 -4.27 6.59
C ASN A 49 0.45 -2.74 6.65
N GLN A 50 0.67 -2.14 7.82
CA GLN A 50 0.64 -0.69 7.98
C GLN A 50 1.72 0.01 7.15
N ILE A 51 2.91 -0.57 7.08
CA ILE A 51 4.01 -0.07 6.24
C ILE A 51 3.61 -0.11 4.76
N ILE A 52 3.12 -1.24 4.27
CA ILE A 52 2.70 -1.39 2.87
C ILE A 52 1.61 -0.36 2.53
N HIS A 53 0.58 -0.26 3.37
CA HIS A 53 -0.50 0.70 3.18
C HIS A 53 -0.01 2.16 3.18
N ARG A 54 0.97 2.49 4.04
CA ARG A 54 1.58 3.81 4.09
C ARG A 54 2.37 4.14 2.81
N ILE A 55 3.00 3.16 2.19
CA ILE A 55 3.71 3.32 0.91
C ILE A 55 2.72 3.69 -0.18
N ASP A 56 1.67 2.89 -0.33
CA ASP A 56 0.66 3.06 -1.39
C ASP A 56 -0.04 4.42 -1.24
N THR A 57 -0.51 4.73 -0.04
CA THR A 57 -1.20 6.00 0.23
C THR A 57 -0.30 7.22 0.02
N ARG A 58 1.00 7.14 0.36
CA ARG A 58 1.96 8.22 0.08
C ARG A 58 2.23 8.38 -1.41
N ALA A 59 2.40 7.28 -2.15
CA ALA A 59 2.62 7.34 -3.58
C ALA A 59 1.43 7.99 -4.30
N VAL A 60 0.22 7.54 -3.99
CA VAL A 60 -1.03 8.10 -4.52
C VAL A 60 -1.15 9.59 -4.18
N ARG A 61 -0.93 9.98 -2.92
CA ARG A 61 -0.99 11.40 -2.51
C ARG A 61 0.03 12.27 -3.23
N ARG A 62 1.27 11.79 -3.38
CA ARG A 62 2.33 12.53 -4.06
C ARG A 62 1.97 12.78 -5.53
N ILE A 63 1.44 11.77 -6.20
CA ILE A 63 1.06 11.88 -7.62
C ILE A 63 -0.15 12.75 -7.80
N ASN A 64 -1.16 12.61 -6.95
CA ASN A 64 -2.31 13.52 -6.97
C ASN A 64 -1.87 14.97 -6.80
N LYS A 65 -0.91 15.24 -5.90
CA LYS A 65 -0.32 16.58 -5.76
C LYS A 65 0.41 17.02 -7.02
N GLU A 66 1.29 16.18 -7.58
CA GLU A 66 2.02 16.49 -8.82
C GLU A 66 1.05 16.74 -9.99
N LEU A 67 -0.05 16.00 -10.11
CA LEU A 67 -1.07 16.19 -11.15
C LEU A 67 -1.87 17.48 -10.94
N ILE A 68 -2.19 17.85 -9.70
CA ILE A 68 -2.82 19.14 -9.38
C ILE A 68 -1.87 20.29 -9.72
N ASP A 69 -0.58 20.12 -9.48
CA ASP A 69 0.44 21.14 -9.77
C ASP A 69 0.72 21.24 -11.29
N GLU A 70 0.63 20.13 -12.03
CA GLU A 70 0.93 20.04 -13.47
C GLU A 70 -0.28 20.39 -14.37
N PHE A 71 -1.50 20.17 -13.89
CA PHE A 71 -2.74 20.49 -14.60
C PHE A 71 -3.62 21.45 -13.81
N LYS A 72 -4.01 22.57 -14.41
CA LYS A 72 -5.09 23.41 -13.88
C LYS A 72 -6.39 22.60 -13.90
N THR A 73 -6.72 21.96 -12.78
CA THR A 73 -7.96 21.21 -12.60
C THR A 73 -9.15 22.04 -13.07
N VAL A 74 -9.87 21.53 -14.08
CA VAL A 74 -11.03 22.24 -14.62
C VAL A 74 -12.18 22.07 -13.63
N SER A 75 -12.43 23.12 -12.84
CA SER A 75 -13.52 23.15 -11.85
C SER A 75 -14.89 23.33 -12.52
N GLY A 76 -15.93 22.70 -11.97
CA GLY A 76 -17.30 22.85 -12.48
C GLY A 76 -17.61 22.05 -13.76
N LYS A 77 -17.03 20.86 -13.93
CA LYS A 77 -17.20 20.00 -15.11
C LYS A 77 -18.68 19.74 -15.47
N THR A 78 -19.53 19.50 -14.47
CA THR A 78 -20.98 19.30 -14.68
C THR A 78 -21.63 20.53 -15.31
N GLY A 79 -21.29 21.72 -14.84
CA GLY A 79 -21.80 22.98 -15.40
C GLY A 79 -21.26 23.25 -16.80
N LEU A 80 -19.98 22.95 -17.05
CA LEU A 80 -19.39 23.00 -18.39
C LEU A 80 -20.11 22.07 -19.37
N LEU A 81 -20.38 20.85 -18.94
CA LEU A 81 -21.05 19.83 -19.76
C LEU A 81 -22.49 20.24 -20.08
N PHE A 82 -23.21 20.82 -19.10
CA PHE A 82 -24.55 21.34 -19.30
C PHE A 82 -24.58 22.49 -20.31
N ARG A 83 -23.65 23.45 -20.19
CA ARG A 83 -23.53 24.58 -21.13
C ARG A 83 -23.20 24.14 -22.55
N ILE A 84 -22.32 23.14 -22.71
CA ILE A 84 -22.00 22.55 -24.02
C ILE A 84 -23.25 21.87 -24.60
N ALA A 85 -23.99 21.13 -23.78
CA ALA A 85 -25.22 20.46 -24.20
C ALA A 85 -26.31 21.46 -24.61
N GLU A 86 -26.52 22.53 -23.84
CA GLU A 86 -27.47 23.60 -24.18
C GLU A 86 -27.11 24.28 -25.50
N ALA A 87 -25.83 24.62 -25.71
CA ALA A 87 -25.36 25.23 -26.95
C ALA A 87 -25.55 24.29 -28.15
N ALA A 88 -25.28 22.99 -27.98
CA ALA A 88 -25.47 21.98 -29.01
C ALA A 88 -26.96 21.74 -29.34
N ILE A 89 -27.86 21.79 -28.35
CA ILE A 89 -29.30 21.68 -28.57
C ILE A 89 -29.85 22.92 -29.29
N ALA A 90 -29.38 24.11 -28.90
CA ALA A 90 -29.82 25.37 -29.50
C ALA A 90 -29.38 25.52 -30.97
N SER A 91 -28.22 24.98 -31.34
CA SER A 91 -27.73 24.99 -32.72
C SER A 91 -27.09 23.66 -33.11
N PRO A 92 -27.90 22.65 -33.49
CA PRO A 92 -27.41 21.28 -33.73
C PRO A 92 -26.48 21.13 -34.93
N THR A 93 -26.63 22.00 -35.94
CA THR A 93 -25.85 21.98 -37.19
C THR A 93 -24.80 23.11 -37.26
N GLY A 94 -24.69 23.92 -36.20
CA GLY A 94 -23.76 25.04 -36.16
C GLY A 94 -22.30 24.59 -36.04
N VAL A 95 -21.38 25.44 -36.50
CA VAL A 95 -19.94 25.16 -36.43
C VAL A 95 -19.46 25.31 -34.99
N VAL A 96 -18.67 24.33 -34.51
CA VAL A 96 -18.14 24.28 -33.13
C VAL A 96 -17.48 25.59 -32.69
N GLU A 97 -16.72 26.23 -33.59
CA GLU A 97 -16.06 27.50 -33.33
C GLU A 97 -17.03 28.63 -32.99
N GLN A 98 -18.21 28.66 -33.61
CA GLN A 98 -19.21 29.71 -33.45
C GLN A 98 -20.21 29.40 -32.33
N VAL A 99 -20.43 28.12 -32.03
CA VAL A 99 -21.46 27.69 -31.08
C VAL A 99 -20.87 27.30 -29.72
N ILE A 100 -19.77 26.56 -29.70
CA ILE A 100 -19.21 25.97 -28.47
C ILE A 100 -18.13 26.87 -27.86
N TYR A 101 -17.21 27.42 -28.66
CA TYR A 101 -16.09 28.21 -28.13
C TYR A 101 -16.47 29.51 -27.42
N PRO A 102 -17.57 30.21 -27.76
CA PRO A 102 -18.04 31.35 -26.99
C PRO A 102 -18.52 30.99 -25.58
N VAL A 103 -19.04 29.76 -25.42
CA VAL A 103 -19.59 29.27 -24.15
C VAL A 103 -18.50 28.60 -23.30
N VAL A 104 -17.55 27.92 -23.96
CA VAL A 104 -16.40 27.25 -23.34
C VAL A 104 -15.15 27.44 -24.20
N SER A 105 -14.12 28.09 -23.65
CA SER A 105 -12.89 28.35 -24.42
C SER A 105 -12.20 27.06 -24.90
N LEU A 106 -11.60 27.11 -26.10
CA LEU A 106 -10.79 26.01 -26.64
C LEU A 106 -9.65 25.60 -25.68
N LYS A 107 -9.10 26.56 -24.92
CA LYS A 107 -8.09 26.28 -23.89
C LYS A 107 -8.65 25.37 -22.80
N THR A 108 -9.84 25.67 -22.27
CA THR A 108 -10.51 24.85 -21.25
C THR A 108 -10.80 23.43 -21.75
N LEU A 109 -11.20 23.28 -23.01
CA LEU A 109 -11.42 21.96 -23.62
C LEU A 109 -10.10 21.18 -23.78
N LYS A 110 -9.01 21.85 -24.18
CA LYS A 110 -7.67 21.24 -24.26
C LYS A 110 -7.17 20.80 -22.88
N ASP A 111 -7.34 21.64 -21.86
CA ASP A 111 -6.98 21.34 -20.48
C ASP A 111 -7.79 20.13 -19.96
N LEU A 112 -9.08 20.05 -20.29
CA LEU A 112 -9.98 18.93 -19.92
C LEU A 112 -9.57 17.61 -20.59
N VAL A 113 -9.16 17.64 -21.87
CA VAL A 113 -8.63 16.47 -22.57
C VAL A 113 -7.29 16.03 -22.01
N ALA A 114 -6.41 16.97 -21.67
CA ALA A 114 -5.12 16.68 -21.04
C ALA A 114 -5.30 16.03 -19.66
N GLU A 115 -6.22 16.56 -18.85
CA GLU A 115 -6.60 16.00 -17.56
C GLU A 115 -7.10 14.56 -17.70
N TYR A 116 -8.03 14.28 -18.62
CA TYR A 116 -8.54 12.92 -18.85
C TYR A 116 -7.44 11.94 -19.28
N LYS A 117 -6.61 12.31 -20.26
CA LYS A 117 -5.51 11.46 -20.75
C LYS A 117 -4.49 11.13 -19.66
N SER A 118 -4.28 12.04 -18.70
CA SER A 118 -3.38 11.82 -17.56
C SER A 118 -3.95 10.89 -16.50
N THR A 119 -5.28 10.71 -16.43
CA THR A 119 -5.95 9.89 -15.41
C THR A 119 -5.93 8.38 -15.75
N GLY A 120 -5.57 8.00 -16.99
CA GLY A 120 -5.53 6.61 -17.46
C GLY A 120 -4.24 5.83 -17.11
N ASN A 121 -3.78 4.95 -18.01
CA ASN A 121 -2.56 4.12 -17.82
C ASN A 121 -1.31 4.92 -17.38
N PHE A 122 -1.21 6.19 -17.78
CA PHE A 122 -0.12 7.08 -17.38
C PHE A 122 -0.11 7.37 -15.87
N TYR A 123 -1.30 7.51 -15.25
CA TYR A 123 -1.45 7.62 -13.80
C TYR A 123 -0.88 6.38 -13.10
N GLN A 124 -1.29 5.19 -13.54
CA GLN A 124 -0.83 3.92 -12.96
C GLN A 124 0.69 3.77 -13.08
N GLN A 125 1.28 4.10 -14.23
CA GLN A 125 2.74 4.06 -14.43
C GLN A 125 3.49 5.02 -13.50
N ARG A 126 2.96 6.22 -13.27
CA ARG A 126 3.54 7.16 -12.30
C ARG A 126 3.43 6.64 -10.87
N VAL A 127 2.30 6.04 -10.50
CA VAL A 127 2.10 5.37 -9.19
C VAL A 127 3.15 4.30 -9.00
N HIS A 128 3.30 3.39 -9.96
CA HIS A 128 4.33 2.37 -9.92
C HIS A 128 5.75 2.96 -9.79
N THR A 129 6.04 4.05 -10.50
CA THR A 129 7.36 4.70 -10.43
C THR A 129 7.64 5.28 -9.04
N VAL A 130 6.69 5.98 -8.44
CA VAL A 130 6.85 6.58 -7.10
C VAL A 130 6.92 5.50 -6.01
N VAL A 131 6.09 4.45 -6.12
CA VAL A 131 6.15 3.27 -5.23
C VAL A 131 7.53 2.63 -5.34
N ARG A 132 8.02 2.39 -6.55
CA ARG A 132 9.33 1.77 -6.80
C ARG A 132 10.49 2.59 -6.25
N ASN A 133 10.46 3.92 -6.41
CA ASN A 133 11.50 4.81 -5.86
C ASN A 133 11.46 4.85 -4.32
N SER A 134 10.28 4.82 -3.73
CA SER A 134 10.10 4.73 -2.28
C SER A 134 10.65 3.40 -1.76
N PHE A 135 10.34 2.30 -2.47
CA PHE A 135 10.85 0.97 -2.16
C PHE A 135 12.37 0.90 -2.24
N ALA A 136 12.96 1.37 -3.34
CA ALA A 136 14.40 1.32 -3.59
C ALA A 136 15.23 2.08 -2.54
N SER A 137 14.69 3.17 -1.99
CA SER A 137 15.41 4.04 -1.06
C SER A 137 15.28 3.60 0.40
N HIS A 138 14.06 3.58 0.93
CA HIS A 138 13.84 3.39 2.37
C HIS A 138 13.47 1.95 2.73
N TYR A 139 12.57 1.33 1.97
CA TYR A 139 12.01 0.04 2.35
C TYR A 139 12.91 -1.15 2.00
N ARG A 140 13.80 -1.00 1.02
CA ARG A 140 14.81 -2.01 0.67
C ARG A 140 15.68 -2.42 1.86
N ARG A 141 15.95 -1.51 2.81
CA ARG A 141 16.76 -1.81 4.00
C ARG A 141 15.95 -2.47 5.12
N MET A 142 14.65 -2.22 5.19
CA MET A 142 13.81 -2.64 6.32
C MET A 142 13.07 -3.94 6.03
N ILE A 143 12.59 -4.13 4.79
CA ILE A 143 11.81 -5.30 4.40
C ILE A 143 12.58 -6.61 4.59
N PRO A 144 13.87 -6.73 4.22
CA PRO A 144 14.62 -7.97 4.44
C PRO A 144 14.65 -8.41 5.90
N GLN A 145 14.88 -7.49 6.84
CA GLN A 145 14.90 -7.80 8.28
C GLN A 145 13.55 -8.36 8.76
N LEU A 146 12.45 -7.82 8.22
CA LEU A 146 11.10 -8.25 8.55
C LEU A 146 10.78 -9.61 7.92
N LEU A 147 11.24 -9.82 6.68
CA LEU A 147 11.13 -11.08 5.97
C LEU A 147 11.98 -12.19 6.61
N GLU A 148 13.15 -11.90 7.19
CA GLU A 148 13.97 -12.90 7.89
C GLU A 148 13.26 -13.49 9.12
N VAL A 149 12.53 -12.65 9.87
CA VAL A 149 11.84 -13.06 11.10
C VAL A 149 10.52 -13.77 10.79
N LEU A 150 9.85 -13.44 9.68
CA LEU A 150 8.57 -14.01 9.32
C LEU A 150 8.69 -15.23 8.39
N GLU A 151 8.03 -16.31 8.79
CA GLU A 151 7.84 -17.48 7.96
C GLU A 151 6.48 -17.42 7.25
N PHE A 152 6.51 -17.36 5.92
CA PHE A 152 5.31 -17.31 5.09
C PHE A 152 4.99 -18.72 4.62
N ARG A 153 3.77 -19.18 4.92
CA ARG A 153 3.27 -20.49 4.50
C ARG A 153 1.89 -20.32 3.89
N SER A 154 1.61 -21.07 2.83
CA SER A 154 0.26 -21.16 2.25
C SER A 154 0.03 -22.59 1.79
N ASN A 155 -1.16 -23.08 2.07
CA ASN A 155 -1.68 -24.34 1.53
C ASN A 155 -2.40 -24.13 0.19
N ASN A 156 -2.55 -22.88 -0.26
CA ASN A 156 -3.20 -22.54 -1.51
C ASN A 156 -2.16 -22.49 -2.63
N GLU A 157 -2.28 -23.40 -3.61
CA GLU A 157 -1.37 -23.47 -4.74
C GLU A 157 -1.31 -22.16 -5.55
N ILE A 158 -2.40 -21.39 -5.59
CA ILE A 158 -2.47 -20.10 -6.28
C ILE A 158 -1.51 -19.08 -5.64
N HIS A 159 -1.26 -19.16 -4.34
CA HIS A 159 -0.39 -18.22 -3.62
C HIS A 159 1.06 -18.70 -3.51
N ARG A 160 1.35 -19.93 -3.91
CA ARG A 160 2.71 -20.50 -3.87
C ARG A 160 3.74 -19.66 -4.64
N PRO A 161 3.45 -19.13 -5.85
CA PRO A 161 4.39 -18.27 -6.56
C PRO A 161 4.78 -17.00 -5.78
N VAL A 162 3.87 -16.47 -4.96
CA VAL A 162 4.16 -15.30 -4.14
C VAL A 162 5.13 -15.64 -3.01
N ILE A 163 4.98 -16.80 -2.39
CA ILE A 163 5.90 -17.28 -1.35
C ILE A 163 7.29 -17.51 -1.93
N GLU A 164 7.38 -18.16 -3.09
CA GLU A 164 8.66 -18.37 -3.79
C GLU A 164 9.33 -17.04 -4.16
N ALA A 165 8.54 -16.05 -4.60
CA ALA A 165 9.05 -14.71 -4.87
C ALA A 165 9.58 -14.03 -3.59
N LEU A 166 8.92 -14.19 -2.44
CA LEU A 166 9.43 -13.67 -1.17
C LEU A 166 10.75 -14.34 -0.77
N GLU A 167 10.91 -15.65 -0.97
CA GLU A 167 12.17 -16.35 -0.72
C GLU A 167 13.30 -15.84 -1.64
N LEU A 168 12.98 -15.58 -2.91
CA LEU A 168 13.91 -14.97 -3.85
C LEU A 168 14.36 -13.57 -3.37
N LEU A 169 13.41 -12.75 -2.90
CA LEU A 169 13.71 -11.43 -2.35
C LEU A 169 14.60 -11.50 -1.10
N LYS A 170 14.37 -12.47 -0.20
CA LYS A 170 15.26 -12.72 0.96
C LYS A 170 16.67 -13.05 0.49
N LYS A 171 16.81 -13.96 -0.49
CA LYS A 171 18.10 -14.41 -1.02
C LYS A 171 18.95 -13.27 -1.59
N TYR A 172 18.31 -12.27 -2.19
CA TYR A 172 18.99 -11.18 -2.89
C TYR A 172 18.91 -9.82 -2.17
N ALA A 173 18.45 -9.80 -0.92
CA ALA A 173 18.29 -8.59 -0.12
C ALA A 173 19.55 -7.71 -0.06
N ASP A 174 20.71 -8.32 0.14
CA ASP A 174 22.00 -7.62 0.24
C ASP A 174 22.72 -7.45 -1.10
N SER A 175 22.19 -8.03 -2.17
CA SER A 175 22.80 -7.90 -3.49
C SER A 175 22.59 -6.47 -4.02
N LYS A 176 23.68 -5.84 -4.48
CA LYS A 176 23.61 -4.50 -5.11
C LYS A 176 22.93 -4.51 -6.48
N SER A 177 22.83 -5.67 -7.11
CA SER A 177 22.15 -5.83 -8.40
C SER A 177 20.65 -5.67 -8.23
N SER A 178 20.04 -4.77 -9.02
CA SER A 178 18.59 -4.60 -9.02
C SER A 178 17.97 -5.83 -9.70
N ILE A 179 17.26 -6.66 -8.93
CA ILE A 179 16.41 -7.75 -9.48
C ILE A 179 15.01 -7.25 -9.81
N LEU A 180 14.75 -5.95 -9.60
CA LEU A 180 13.58 -5.27 -10.11
C LEU A 180 14.03 -4.15 -11.00
#